data_AF-A0A0B7MS23-F1
#
_entry.id   AF-A0A0B7MS23-F1
#
_cell.length_a   1.000
_cell.length_b   1.000
_cell.length_c   1.000
_cell.angle_alpha   90.00
_cell.angle_beta   90.00
_cell.angle_gamma   90.00
#
_symmetry.space_group_name_H-M   'P 1'
#
loop_
_entity.id
_entity.type
_entity.pdbx_description
1 polymer ?
#
loop_
_entity_poly.entity_id
_entity_poly.type
_entity_poly.pdbx_seq_one_letter_code
_entity_poly.pdbx_strand_id
1 'polypeptide(L)'
;MPCLPSTAKDTETTLNELKFFRLLLKHDAYFVVLCPGTNAQVGQIQKKTPFLDYPFISTDGGAVELVRILKVHLSDAEFMPAMLQVTPHNLAVKSVYIGRGPGQYFHQYLLKRLTEARCQQEISGVNCLRDANDITNQLKRKSIKCQQGKMASSWINLTRPITAQHSSITSTKRPLNSDGDEAITMSNHATAECNQSTSRLYDLPPEILETILDCLSSDIPSLVKVSGTSRKFYVAVCNVLISSIRHQIAFLKPGLPQQNGQVVWETSVADESLDRWSDKLEGVPYHELFRRVSDTEDLLAQIVKWTRHWSPRSNLNSIKFQTNK
;
A
#
# COMPACT_ATOMS: atom_id res chain seq x y z
N MET A 1 38.06 -42.31 17.12
CA MET A 1 37.91 -40.97 16.53
C MET A 1 36.90 -40.19 17.36
N PRO A 2 37.16 -38.90 17.63
CA PRO A 2 36.66 -38.21 18.81
C PRO A 2 35.18 -37.84 18.68
N CYS A 3 34.43 -38.11 19.74
CA CYS A 3 33.17 -37.46 20.02
C CYS A 3 33.42 -35.96 20.16
N LEU A 4 32.89 -35.17 19.23
CA LEU A 4 32.82 -33.72 19.40
C LEU A 4 31.80 -33.40 20.51
N PRO A 5 32.15 -32.54 21.49
CA PRO A 5 31.19 -32.07 22.46
C PRO A 5 30.22 -31.13 21.75
N SER A 6 28.94 -31.52 21.71
CA SER A 6 27.83 -30.62 21.45
C SER A 6 27.74 -29.62 22.60
N THR A 7 28.52 -28.53 22.53
CA THR A 7 28.25 -27.34 23.32
C THR A 7 27.05 -26.64 22.71
N ALA A 8 25.87 -27.22 22.87
CA ALA A 8 24.64 -26.44 22.86
C ALA A 8 24.74 -25.57 24.11
N LYS A 9 25.24 -24.34 23.95
CA LYS A 9 24.98 -23.32 24.95
C LYS A 9 23.47 -23.19 24.98
N ASP A 10 22.86 -23.51 26.12
CA ASP A 10 21.50 -23.14 26.43
C ASP A 10 21.46 -21.60 26.43
N THR A 11 21.32 -21.00 25.25
CA THR A 11 20.99 -19.60 25.10
C THR A 11 19.57 -19.47 25.62
N GLU A 12 19.47 -19.01 26.86
CA GLU A 12 18.23 -18.61 27.52
C GLU A 12 17.45 -17.72 26.56
N THR A 13 16.45 -18.31 25.89
CA THR A 13 15.64 -17.61 24.88
C THR A 13 14.87 -16.51 25.60
N THR A 14 15.05 -15.27 25.18
CA THR A 14 14.44 -14.14 25.88
C THR A 14 12.92 -14.20 25.74
N LEU A 15 12.19 -13.61 26.69
CA LEU A 15 10.73 -13.56 26.64
C LEU A 15 10.21 -12.91 25.34
N ASN A 16 10.96 -11.96 24.77
CA ASN A 16 10.61 -11.28 23.53
C ASN A 16 10.82 -12.19 22.30
N GLU A 17 11.90 -12.96 22.26
CA GLU A 17 12.14 -13.98 21.22
C GLU A 17 11.01 -15.03 21.21
N LEU A 18 10.59 -15.53 22.38
CA LEU A 18 9.48 -16.48 22.48
C LEU A 18 8.16 -15.89 21.96
N LYS A 19 7.87 -14.63 22.28
CA LYS A 19 6.69 -13.92 21.76
C LYS A 19 6.77 -13.72 20.25
N PHE A 20 7.96 -13.42 19.73
CA PHE A 20 8.19 -13.24 18.30
C PHE A 20 7.98 -14.56 17.55
N PHE A 21 8.54 -15.68 18.01
CA PHE A 21 8.27 -16.98 17.41
C PHE A 21 6.80 -17.39 17.49
N ARG A 22 6.10 -17.03 18.59
CA ARG A 22 4.66 -17.24 18.69
C ARG A 22 3.88 -16.43 17.64
N LEU A 23 4.24 -15.17 17.42
CA LEU A 23 3.67 -14.35 16.35
C LEU A 23 3.87 -15.05 14.99
N LEU A 24 5.11 -15.43 14.66
CA LEU A 24 5.44 -16.05 13.38
C LEU A 24 4.64 -17.34 13.14
N LEU A 25 4.57 -18.22 14.14
CA LEU A 25 3.93 -19.52 14.01
C LEU A 25 2.39 -19.46 14.07
N LYS A 26 1.83 -18.47 14.77
CA LYS A 26 0.37 -18.34 14.94
C LYS A 26 -0.27 -17.52 13.83
N HIS A 27 0.39 -16.45 13.39
CA HIS A 27 -0.24 -15.41 12.56
C HIS A 27 0.37 -15.28 11.16
N ASP A 28 1.61 -15.72 10.98
CA ASP A 28 2.38 -15.49 9.74
C ASP A 28 2.55 -16.77 8.92
N ALA A 29 2.10 -17.91 9.44
CA ALA A 29 2.13 -19.21 8.77
C ALA A 29 0.81 -19.95 8.95
N TYR A 30 0.37 -20.64 7.90
CA TYR A 30 -0.72 -21.60 7.95
C TYR A 30 -0.17 -22.98 7.67
N PHE A 31 -0.44 -23.95 8.55
CA PHE A 31 0.09 -25.29 8.41
C PHE A 31 -0.99 -26.26 7.93
N VAL A 32 -0.57 -27.23 7.12
CA VAL A 32 -1.32 -28.46 6.86
C VAL A 32 -0.39 -29.59 7.28
N VAL A 33 -0.82 -30.42 8.22
CA VAL A 33 0.04 -31.45 8.82
C VAL A 33 -0.32 -32.80 8.20
N LEU A 34 0.64 -33.42 7.52
CA LEU A 34 0.48 -34.77 6.97
C LEU A 34 1.13 -35.76 7.93
N CYS A 35 0.34 -36.72 8.45
CA CYS A 35 0.82 -37.70 9.42
C CYS A 35 0.56 -39.12 8.92
N PRO A 36 1.53 -40.04 9.06
CA PRO A 36 1.24 -41.45 8.84
C PRO A 36 0.32 -42.00 9.93
N GLY A 37 -0.51 -42.97 9.58
CA GLY A 37 -1.41 -43.67 10.50
C GLY A 37 -2.90 -43.46 10.19
N THR A 38 -3.74 -43.98 11.08
CA THR A 38 -5.20 -43.93 10.91
C THR A 38 -5.80 -42.59 11.33
N ASN A 39 -7.01 -42.27 10.85
CA ASN A 39 -7.75 -41.07 11.27
C ASN A 39 -7.91 -40.97 12.80
N ALA A 40 -8.14 -42.10 13.48
CA ALA A 40 -8.31 -42.13 14.93
C ALA A 40 -7.01 -41.77 15.67
N GLN A 41 -5.87 -42.32 15.24
CA GLN A 41 -4.56 -42.04 15.83
C GLN A 41 -4.16 -40.58 15.62
N VAL A 42 -4.29 -40.10 14.38
CA VAL A 42 -3.97 -38.71 14.04
C VAL A 42 -4.89 -37.73 14.77
N GLY A 43 -6.18 -38.03 14.89
CA GLY A 43 -7.13 -37.22 15.67
C GLY A 43 -6.77 -37.15 17.16
N GLN A 44 -6.20 -38.20 17.75
CA GLN A 44 -5.68 -38.14 19.13
C GLN A 44 -4.45 -37.25 19.24
N ILE A 45 -3.55 -37.26 18.24
CA ILE A 45 -2.38 -36.37 18.21
C ILE A 45 -2.83 -34.91 18.09
N GLN A 46 -3.77 -34.62 17.20
CA GLN A 46 -4.31 -33.27 17.01
C GLN A 46 -4.92 -32.73 18.33
N LYS A 47 -5.74 -33.52 19.03
CA LYS A 47 -6.31 -33.14 20.33
C LYS A 47 -5.26 -32.88 21.42
N LYS A 48 -4.12 -33.54 21.34
CA LYS A 48 -2.97 -33.35 22.25
C LYS A 48 -2.06 -32.19 21.84
N THR A 49 -2.33 -31.54 20.71
CA THR A 49 -1.53 -30.44 20.16
C THR A 49 -2.33 -29.13 20.28
N PRO A 50 -2.37 -28.49 21.46
CA PRO A 50 -3.32 -27.43 21.80
C PRO A 50 -3.10 -26.10 21.07
N PHE A 51 -2.09 -26.02 20.20
CA PHE A 51 -1.65 -24.76 19.59
C PHE A 51 -2.17 -24.54 18.16
N LEU A 52 -2.82 -25.55 17.56
CA LEU A 52 -3.03 -25.60 16.11
C LEU A 52 -4.46 -26.03 15.78
N ASP A 53 -5.32 -25.08 15.38
CA ASP A 53 -6.58 -25.37 14.68
C ASP A 53 -6.34 -25.81 13.22
N TYR A 54 -5.10 -26.23 12.91
CA TYR A 54 -4.68 -26.63 11.58
C TYR A 54 -5.16 -28.04 11.24
N PRO A 55 -5.43 -28.31 9.95
CA PRO A 55 -5.86 -29.64 9.52
C PRO A 55 -4.72 -30.65 9.62
N PHE A 56 -5.01 -31.79 10.23
CA PHE A 56 -4.16 -32.97 10.22
C PHE A 56 -4.78 -33.98 9.25
N ILE A 57 -4.00 -34.44 8.27
CA ILE A 57 -4.44 -35.40 7.25
C ILE A 57 -3.65 -36.70 7.46
N SER A 58 -4.40 -37.78 7.66
CA SER A 58 -3.84 -39.13 7.90
C SER A 58 -3.60 -39.90 6.59
N THR A 59 -2.97 -41.06 6.68
CA THR A 59 -2.84 -42.02 5.57
C THR A 59 -4.21 -42.36 5.00
N ASP A 60 -5.19 -42.71 5.86
CA ASP A 60 -6.57 -43.03 5.46
C ASP A 60 -7.31 -41.82 4.87
N GLY A 61 -6.91 -40.61 5.28
CA GLY A 61 -7.42 -39.34 4.78
C GLY A 61 -6.83 -38.92 3.42
N GLY A 62 -6.03 -39.76 2.78
CA GLY A 62 -5.45 -39.49 1.46
C GLY A 62 -4.06 -38.82 1.49
N ALA A 63 -3.40 -38.73 2.66
CA ALA A 63 -2.06 -38.13 2.74
C ALA A 63 -1.01 -38.86 1.88
N VAL A 64 -1.16 -40.18 1.70
CA VAL A 64 -0.17 -41.02 0.97
C VAL A 64 0.05 -40.52 -0.47
N GLU A 65 -1.03 -40.24 -1.19
CA GLU A 65 -0.94 -39.80 -2.58
C GLU A 65 -0.22 -38.46 -2.68
N LEU A 66 -0.58 -37.54 -1.78
CA LEU A 66 0.05 -36.22 -1.70
C LEU A 66 1.54 -36.32 -1.36
N VAL A 67 1.92 -37.10 -0.35
CA VAL A 67 3.32 -37.33 0.03
C VAL A 67 4.12 -37.96 -1.11
N ARG A 68 3.51 -38.86 -1.90
CA ARG A 68 4.15 -39.47 -3.08
C ARG A 68 4.43 -38.42 -4.16
N ILE A 69 3.45 -37.59 -4.50
CA ILE A 69 3.60 -36.48 -5.46
C ILE A 69 4.67 -35.48 -5.00
N LEU A 70 4.69 -35.17 -3.70
CA LEU A 70 5.65 -34.27 -3.08
C LEU A 70 7.05 -34.87 -2.89
N LYS A 71 7.23 -36.15 -3.28
CA LYS A 71 8.51 -36.88 -3.20
C LYS A 71 9.11 -36.94 -1.80
N VAL A 72 8.26 -37.05 -0.78
CA VAL A 72 8.64 -37.17 0.64
C VAL A 72 8.15 -38.47 1.26
N HIS A 73 7.96 -39.53 0.45
CA HIS A 73 7.58 -40.86 0.93
C HIS A 73 8.84 -41.72 1.17
N LEU A 74 8.83 -42.52 2.23
CA LEU A 74 9.85 -43.56 2.49
C LEU A 74 9.32 -44.94 2.12
N SER A 75 8.09 -45.23 2.53
CA SER A 75 7.37 -46.47 2.25
C SER A 75 5.86 -46.19 2.22
N ASP A 76 5.04 -47.21 1.98
CA ASP A 76 3.57 -47.05 1.91
C ASP A 76 2.95 -46.56 3.23
N ALA A 77 3.65 -46.75 4.36
CA ALA A 77 3.20 -46.34 5.68
C ALA A 77 4.09 -45.28 6.34
N GLU A 78 5.21 -44.89 5.72
CA GLU A 78 6.20 -43.99 6.32
C GLU A 78 6.49 -42.77 5.46
N PHE A 79 6.46 -41.61 6.09
CA PHE A 79 6.77 -40.34 5.46
C PHE A 79 8.15 -39.85 5.90
N MET A 80 8.90 -39.25 4.99
CA MET A 80 10.08 -38.48 5.36
C MET A 80 9.66 -37.26 6.17
N PRO A 81 10.32 -36.99 7.32
CA PRO A 81 10.15 -35.73 8.03
C PRO A 81 10.51 -34.56 7.10
N ALA A 82 9.52 -33.74 6.74
CA ALA A 82 9.74 -32.65 5.80
C ALA A 82 8.90 -31.42 6.15
N MET A 83 9.46 -30.24 5.90
CA MET A 83 8.75 -28.98 5.91
C MET A 83 8.77 -28.43 4.50
N LEU A 84 7.59 -28.24 3.93
CA LEU A 84 7.38 -27.80 2.57
C LEU A 84 6.62 -26.48 2.59
N GLN A 85 7.06 -25.51 1.78
CA GLN A 85 6.37 -24.26 1.58
C GLN A 85 5.54 -24.35 0.30
N VAL A 86 4.27 -23.98 0.40
CA VAL A 86 3.38 -23.78 -0.76
C VAL A 86 3.37 -22.30 -1.11
N THR A 87 3.63 -21.99 -2.38
CA THR A 87 3.54 -20.62 -2.89
C THR A 87 2.06 -20.28 -3.16
N PRO A 88 1.48 -19.22 -2.58
CA PRO A 88 0.03 -18.96 -2.68
C PRO A 88 -0.49 -18.77 -4.11
N HIS A 89 0.32 -18.16 -4.99
CA HIS A 89 -0.15 -17.73 -6.31
C HIS A 89 -0.14 -18.83 -7.38
N ASN A 90 0.75 -19.81 -7.27
CA ASN A 90 0.93 -20.86 -8.28
C ASN A 90 0.96 -22.26 -7.69
N LEU A 91 0.72 -22.39 -6.38
CA LEU A 91 0.76 -23.64 -5.62
C LEU A 91 2.07 -24.42 -5.76
N ALA A 92 3.15 -23.76 -6.21
CA ALA A 92 4.44 -24.39 -6.34
C ALA A 92 4.99 -24.74 -4.96
N VAL A 93 5.45 -25.98 -4.81
CA VAL A 93 5.97 -26.50 -3.56
C VAL A 93 7.49 -26.48 -3.57
N LYS A 94 8.08 -25.87 -2.54
CA LYS A 94 9.53 -25.83 -2.32
C LYS A 94 9.86 -26.43 -0.97
N SER A 95 10.90 -27.25 -0.89
CA SER A 95 11.39 -27.74 0.39
C SER A 95 11.97 -26.59 1.21
N VAL A 96 11.47 -26.41 2.43
CA VAL A 96 12.19 -25.64 3.46
C VAL A 96 13.27 -26.53 4.04
N TYR A 97 12.92 -27.77 4.38
CA TYR A 97 13.87 -28.78 4.86
C TYR A 97 13.31 -30.20 4.70
N ILE A 98 14.20 -31.18 4.48
CA ILE A 98 13.88 -32.62 4.48
C ILE A 98 14.88 -33.32 5.41
N GLY A 99 14.37 -33.95 6.46
CA GLY A 99 15.14 -34.70 7.45
C GLY A 99 15.63 -36.04 6.96
N ARG A 100 16.70 -36.52 7.60
CA ARG A 100 17.33 -37.81 7.28
C ARG A 100 16.88 -38.94 8.21
N GLY A 101 16.02 -38.65 9.18
CA GLY A 101 15.48 -39.64 10.10
C GLY A 101 14.38 -39.08 11.01
N PRO A 102 13.67 -39.95 11.75
CA PRO A 102 12.61 -39.55 12.66
C PRO A 102 13.06 -38.45 13.64
N GLY A 103 12.18 -37.47 13.89
CA GLY A 103 12.46 -36.35 14.80
C GLY A 103 13.34 -35.23 14.21
N GLN A 104 13.91 -35.42 13.03
CA GLN A 104 14.77 -34.42 12.37
C GLN A 104 13.98 -33.41 11.53
N TYR A 105 13.07 -32.67 12.16
CA TYR A 105 12.28 -31.63 11.46
C TYR A 105 13.01 -30.29 11.35
N PHE A 106 14.09 -30.06 12.13
CA PHE A 106 14.90 -28.82 12.14
C PHE A 106 14.08 -27.52 11.99
N HIS A 107 13.12 -27.33 12.91
CA HIS A 107 12.22 -26.18 12.94
C HIS A 107 12.93 -24.81 12.88
N GLN A 108 14.20 -24.74 13.27
CA GLN A 108 15.05 -23.55 13.15
C GLN A 108 15.11 -23.00 11.71
N TYR A 109 15.09 -23.85 10.67
CA TYR A 109 15.07 -23.38 9.28
C TYR A 109 13.75 -22.71 8.90
N LEU A 110 12.63 -23.22 9.43
CA LEU A 110 11.33 -22.60 9.26
C LEU A 110 11.29 -21.25 9.97
N LEU A 111 11.69 -21.21 11.24
CA LEU A 111 11.74 -19.98 12.02
C LEU A 111 12.61 -18.93 11.34
N LYS A 112 13.85 -19.29 10.95
CA LYS A 112 14.75 -18.40 10.22
C LYS A 112 14.08 -17.81 8.98
N ARG A 113 13.41 -18.64 8.18
CA ARG A 113 12.73 -18.19 6.95
C ARG A 113 11.56 -17.26 7.23
N LEU A 114 10.75 -17.56 8.25
CA LEU A 114 9.63 -16.71 8.67
C LEU A 114 10.15 -15.36 9.21
N THR A 115 11.21 -15.40 10.03
CA THR A 115 11.92 -14.20 10.51
C THR A 115 12.43 -13.37 9.34
N GLU A 116 13.16 -13.96 8.38
CA GLU A 116 13.68 -13.25 7.21
C GLU A 116 12.57 -12.58 6.40
N ALA A 117 11.48 -13.30 6.11
CA ALA A 117 10.34 -12.77 5.38
C ALA A 117 9.67 -11.61 6.13
N ARG A 118 9.49 -11.76 7.45
CA ARG A 118 8.92 -10.72 8.32
C ARG A 118 9.80 -9.48 8.36
N CYS A 119 11.09 -9.65 8.61
CA CYS A 119 12.07 -8.56 8.66
C CYS A 119 12.13 -7.80 7.33
N GLN A 120 12.09 -8.49 6.18
CA GLN A 120 12.04 -7.83 4.87
C GLN A 120 10.81 -6.93 4.74
N GLN A 121 9.64 -7.40 5.20
CA GLN A 121 8.41 -6.62 5.16
C GLN A 121 8.46 -5.42 6.11
N GLU A 122 9.03 -5.59 7.30
CA GLU A 122 9.23 -4.52 8.27
C GLU A 122 10.19 -3.44 7.73
N ILE A 123 11.29 -3.84 7.07
CA ILE A 123 12.21 -2.91 6.39
C ILE A 123 11.48 -2.12 5.30
N SER A 124 10.69 -2.77 4.45
CA SER A 124 9.89 -2.09 3.43
C SER A 124 8.92 -1.08 4.06
N GLY A 125 8.24 -1.45 5.17
CA GLY A 125 7.37 -0.52 5.89
C GLY A 125 8.11 0.68 6.51
N VAL A 126 9.32 0.49 7.04
CA VAL A 126 10.16 1.59 7.53
C VAL A 126 10.55 2.54 6.38
N ASN A 127 10.89 1.99 5.22
CA ASN A 127 11.19 2.78 4.01
C ASN A 127 9.96 3.56 3.53
N CYS A 128 8.78 2.96 3.57
CA CYS A 128 7.53 3.66 3.27
C CYS A 128 7.31 4.86 4.18
N LEU A 129 7.59 4.73 5.49
CA LEU A 129 7.49 5.85 6.42
C LEU A 129 8.46 6.98 6.08
N ARG A 130 9.68 6.65 5.65
CA ARG A 130 10.67 7.65 5.19
C ARG A 130 10.16 8.38 3.96
N ASP A 131 9.76 7.64 2.94
CA ASP A 131 9.25 8.20 1.67
C ASP A 131 8.00 9.06 1.90
N ALA A 132 7.10 8.61 2.77
CA ALA A 132 5.90 9.34 3.15
C ALA A 132 6.23 10.69 3.81
N ASN A 133 7.24 10.73 4.69
CA ASN A 133 7.71 11.97 5.31
C ASN A 133 8.36 12.90 4.29
N ASP A 134 9.17 12.37 3.36
CA ASP A 134 9.80 13.15 2.31
C ASP A 134 8.77 13.77 1.36
N ILE A 135 7.80 12.98 0.91
CA ILE A 135 6.70 13.45 0.06
C ILE A 135 5.87 14.50 0.82
N THR A 136 5.56 14.27 2.09
CA THR A 136 4.87 15.25 2.95
C THR A 136 5.64 16.57 3.02
N ASN A 137 6.95 16.51 3.23
CA ASN A 137 7.80 17.70 3.28
C ASN A 137 7.86 18.42 1.92
N GLN A 138 7.87 17.68 0.81
CA GLN A 138 7.79 18.26 -0.53
C GLN A 138 6.45 18.96 -0.77
N LEU A 139 5.32 18.35 -0.39
CA LEU A 139 3.99 18.94 -0.49
C LEU A 139 3.87 20.21 0.35
N LYS A 140 4.37 20.21 1.59
CA LYS A 140 4.43 21.41 2.45
C LYS A 140 5.21 22.54 1.78
N ARG A 141 6.41 22.25 1.27
CA ARG A 141 7.24 23.26 0.56
C ARG A 141 6.52 23.81 -0.67
N LYS A 142 5.83 22.97 -1.44
CA LYS A 142 5.03 23.39 -2.60
C LYS A 142 3.86 24.30 -2.18
N SER A 143 3.13 23.92 -1.13
CA SER A 143 2.03 24.70 -0.56
C SER A 143 2.51 26.09 -0.11
N ILE A 144 3.59 26.16 0.68
CA ILE A 144 4.18 27.42 1.14
C ILE A 144 4.63 28.30 -0.03
N LYS A 145 5.31 27.73 -1.05
CA LYS A 145 5.73 28.49 -2.25
C LYS A 145 4.53 29.06 -3.01
N CYS A 146 3.43 28.32 -3.10
CA CYS A 146 2.20 28.78 -3.74
C CYS A 146 1.55 29.94 -2.96
N GLN A 147 1.46 29.82 -1.63
CA GLN A 147 0.94 30.88 -0.75
C GLN A 147 1.76 32.17 -0.85
N GLN A 148 3.09 32.06 -0.91
CA GLN A 148 4.00 33.21 -1.04
C GLN A 148 4.01 33.81 -2.46
N GLY A 149 3.27 33.25 -3.42
CA GLY A 149 3.31 33.69 -4.82
C GLY A 149 4.65 33.45 -5.52
N LYS A 150 5.54 32.63 -4.92
CA LYS A 150 6.88 32.31 -5.43
C LYS A 150 6.89 31.08 -6.35
N MET A 151 5.73 30.49 -6.63
CA MET A 151 5.64 29.47 -7.67
C MET A 151 5.81 30.13 -9.03
N ALA A 152 6.62 29.51 -9.90
CA ALA A 152 6.75 29.96 -11.27
C ALA A 152 5.36 30.01 -11.93
N SER A 153 5.03 31.12 -12.57
CA SER A 153 3.74 31.37 -13.22
C SER A 153 3.39 30.34 -14.29
N SER A 154 4.37 29.56 -14.76
CA SER A 154 4.19 28.45 -15.70
C SER A 154 3.74 27.11 -15.07
N TRP A 155 3.79 26.98 -13.74
CA TRP A 155 3.45 25.71 -13.05
C TRP A 155 1.96 25.49 -12.88
N ILE A 156 1.22 26.58 -12.83
CA ILE A 156 -0.22 26.55 -12.69
C ILE A 156 -0.69 27.67 -13.61
N ASN A 157 -1.53 27.36 -14.60
CA ASN A 157 -2.19 28.35 -15.46
C ASN A 157 -3.21 29.17 -14.65
N LEU A 158 -2.77 29.76 -13.53
CA LEU A 158 -3.55 30.52 -12.56
C LEU A 158 -3.94 31.91 -13.05
N THR A 159 -3.46 32.31 -14.21
CA THR A 159 -3.51 33.70 -14.66
C THR A 159 -4.59 34.00 -15.69
N ARG A 160 -5.50 33.07 -15.99
CA ARG A 160 -6.76 33.47 -16.62
C ARG A 160 -7.93 32.79 -15.94
N PRO A 161 -8.87 33.55 -15.35
CA PRO A 161 -10.22 33.07 -15.21
C PRO A 161 -10.62 32.50 -16.57
N ILE A 162 -11.25 31.33 -16.60
CA ILE A 162 -11.97 30.88 -17.78
C ILE A 162 -13.19 31.81 -17.90
N THR A 163 -12.97 33.09 -18.22
CA THR A 163 -13.99 33.90 -18.86
C THR A 163 -14.25 33.19 -20.16
N ALA A 164 -15.46 32.64 -20.27
CA ALA A 164 -16.04 32.05 -21.46
C ALA A 164 -15.30 32.52 -22.71
N GLN A 165 -14.49 31.63 -23.32
CA GLN A 165 -14.11 31.84 -24.69
C GLN A 165 -15.42 31.76 -25.47
N HIS A 166 -16.01 32.93 -25.66
CA HIS A 166 -17.06 33.18 -26.62
C HIS A 166 -16.62 32.51 -27.91
N SER A 167 -17.45 31.57 -28.34
CA SER A 167 -17.60 31.18 -29.73
C SER A 167 -17.93 32.42 -30.55
N SER A 168 -16.94 33.25 -30.88
CA SER A 168 -17.06 34.23 -31.93
C SER A 168 -16.97 33.49 -33.25
N ILE A 169 -18.11 32.89 -33.63
CA ILE A 169 -18.42 32.55 -35.02
C ILE A 169 -18.32 33.87 -35.78
N THR A 170 -17.24 34.02 -36.54
CA THR A 170 -17.07 35.08 -37.52
C THR A 170 -18.11 34.91 -38.62
N SER A 171 -19.26 35.57 -38.44
CA SER A 171 -20.26 35.74 -39.49
C SER A 171 -19.66 36.61 -40.60
N THR A 172 -19.40 35.97 -41.73
CA THR A 172 -18.94 36.60 -42.98
C THR A 172 -20.08 37.45 -43.56
N LYS A 173 -19.96 38.77 -43.46
CA LYS A 173 -20.85 39.72 -44.14
C LYS A 173 -20.66 39.60 -45.66
N ARG A 174 -21.75 39.33 -46.38
CA ARG A 174 -21.90 39.48 -47.83
C ARG A 174 -22.77 40.72 -48.09
N PRO A 175 -22.43 41.63 -49.01
CA PRO A 175 -23.31 42.74 -49.34
C PRO A 175 -24.28 42.31 -50.44
N LEU A 176 -25.58 42.56 -50.26
CA LEU A 176 -26.52 42.64 -51.38
C LEU A 176 -27.57 43.72 -51.06
N ASN A 177 -27.70 44.63 -52.01
CA ASN A 177 -28.69 45.71 -52.07
C ASN A 177 -30.13 45.15 -52.10
N SER A 178 -31.07 45.82 -51.43
CA SER A 178 -32.29 46.30 -52.08
C SER A 178 -33.02 47.33 -51.21
N ASP A 179 -33.54 48.36 -51.86
CA ASP A 179 -34.54 49.30 -51.35
C ASP A 179 -35.85 48.59 -50.96
N GLY A 180 -36.61 49.21 -50.05
CA GLY A 180 -37.99 48.83 -49.75
C GLY A 180 -38.47 49.33 -48.38
N ASP A 181 -39.47 50.21 -48.43
CA ASP A 181 -40.12 50.95 -47.35
C ASP A 181 -40.73 50.17 -46.17
N GLU A 182 -40.90 50.94 -45.08
CA GLU A 182 -41.91 50.87 -44.01
C GLU A 182 -42.11 49.59 -43.18
N ALA A 183 -41.85 49.69 -41.86
CA ALA A 183 -42.89 49.78 -40.82
C ALA A 183 -42.34 49.40 -39.42
N ILE A 184 -42.84 50.14 -38.44
CA ILE A 184 -42.54 50.08 -37.00
C ILE A 184 -42.98 48.74 -36.39
N THR A 185 -42.12 48.08 -35.61
CA THR A 185 -42.58 47.35 -34.41
C THR A 185 -41.48 47.26 -33.37
N MET A 186 -41.74 47.88 -32.21
CA MET A 186 -40.94 47.73 -31.01
C MET A 186 -41.07 46.30 -30.47
N SER A 187 -39.95 45.61 -30.24
CA SER A 187 -39.93 44.43 -29.38
C SER A 187 -38.65 44.45 -28.55
N ASN A 188 -38.79 44.97 -27.34
CA ASN A 188 -37.84 44.81 -26.25
C ASN A 188 -37.84 43.35 -25.80
N HIS A 189 -37.06 42.50 -26.45
CA HIS A 189 -36.64 41.26 -25.81
C HIS A 189 -35.48 41.57 -24.87
N ALA A 190 -35.83 41.67 -23.58
CA ALA A 190 -34.88 41.62 -22.48
C ALA A 190 -33.95 40.42 -22.69
N THR A 191 -32.72 40.70 -23.09
CA THR A 191 -31.59 39.82 -22.88
C THR A 191 -31.47 39.63 -21.38
N ALA A 192 -32.02 38.52 -20.88
CA ALA A 192 -31.70 38.02 -19.56
C ALA A 192 -30.20 37.69 -19.59
N GLU A 193 -29.40 38.68 -19.22
CA GLU A 193 -28.03 38.50 -18.77
C GLU A 193 -28.09 37.54 -17.59
N CYS A 194 -27.97 36.25 -17.88
CA CYS A 194 -27.61 35.24 -16.91
C CYS A 194 -26.14 35.52 -16.54
N ASN A 195 -25.94 36.56 -15.74
CA ASN A 195 -24.72 36.78 -14.98
C ASN A 195 -24.62 35.61 -13.99
N GLN A 196 -24.18 34.45 -14.48
CA GLN A 196 -23.80 33.33 -13.64
C GLN A 196 -22.59 33.79 -12.84
N SER A 197 -22.87 34.32 -11.66
CA SER A 197 -21.92 34.59 -10.59
C SER A 197 -21.20 33.30 -10.23
N THR A 198 -20.12 33.00 -10.95
CA THR A 198 -19.12 31.98 -10.60
C THR A 198 -18.32 32.37 -9.35
N SER A 199 -18.63 33.50 -8.71
CA SER A 199 -17.89 34.04 -7.56
C SER A 199 -18.00 33.22 -6.27
N ARG A 200 -19.00 32.33 -6.10
CA ARG A 200 -19.27 31.72 -4.78
C ARG A 200 -18.25 30.69 -4.30
N LEU A 201 -17.59 29.96 -5.21
CA LEU A 201 -16.62 28.91 -4.83
C LEU A 201 -15.25 29.48 -4.44
N TYR A 202 -14.90 30.68 -4.89
CA TYR A 202 -13.61 31.31 -4.60
C TYR A 202 -13.54 31.98 -3.22
N ASP A 203 -14.71 32.24 -2.62
CA ASP A 203 -14.85 32.91 -1.32
C ASP A 203 -15.01 31.94 -0.15
N LEU A 204 -14.97 30.62 -0.40
CA LEU A 204 -15.06 29.63 0.65
C LEU A 204 -13.85 29.71 1.61
N PRO A 205 -14.08 29.56 2.93
CA PRO A 205 -13.04 29.30 3.89
C PRO A 205 -12.22 28.04 3.49
N PRO A 206 -10.90 28.05 3.71
CA PRO A 206 -10.03 26.94 3.32
C PRO A 206 -10.44 25.61 3.97
N GLU A 207 -10.98 25.62 5.18
CA GLU A 207 -11.43 24.44 5.92
C GLU A 207 -12.61 23.74 5.23
N ILE A 208 -13.57 24.52 4.71
CA ILE A 208 -14.70 23.98 3.94
C ILE A 208 -14.21 23.40 2.62
N LEU A 209 -13.28 24.10 1.96
CA LEU A 209 -12.70 23.61 0.71
C LEU A 209 -11.93 22.31 0.89
N GLU A 210 -11.14 22.20 1.96
CA GLU A 210 -10.43 20.96 2.32
C GLU A 210 -11.41 19.83 2.59
N THR A 211 -12.50 20.07 3.33
CA THR A 211 -13.53 19.07 3.62
C THR A 211 -14.20 18.56 2.34
N ILE A 212 -14.54 19.45 1.40
CA ILE A 212 -15.13 19.07 0.11
C ILE A 212 -14.16 18.22 -0.71
N LEU A 213 -12.87 18.61 -0.74
CA LEU A 213 -11.85 17.91 -1.50
C LEU A 213 -11.43 16.59 -0.83
N ASP A 214 -11.56 16.46 0.48
CA ASP A 214 -11.28 15.22 1.21
C ASP A 214 -12.18 14.07 0.76
N CYS A 215 -13.41 14.36 0.32
CA CYS A 215 -14.29 13.38 -0.33
C CYS A 215 -13.71 12.80 -1.64
N LEU A 216 -12.71 13.45 -2.23
CA LEU A 216 -12.00 13.02 -3.43
C LEU A 216 -10.59 12.48 -3.12
N SER A 217 -10.26 12.23 -1.85
CA SER A 217 -8.93 11.73 -1.42
C SER A 217 -8.50 10.44 -2.12
N SER A 218 -9.46 9.60 -2.55
CA SER A 218 -9.22 8.38 -3.33
C SER A 218 -8.99 8.62 -4.84
N ASP A 219 -9.38 9.79 -5.38
CA ASP A 219 -9.22 10.17 -6.78
C ASP A 219 -8.17 11.29 -6.92
N ILE A 220 -6.91 10.92 -6.70
CA ILE A 220 -5.74 11.78 -6.88
C ILE A 220 -5.71 12.48 -8.26
N PRO A 221 -6.01 11.81 -9.40
CA PRO A 221 -6.11 12.48 -10.70
C PRO A 221 -7.06 13.69 -10.68
N SER A 222 -8.26 13.53 -10.15
CA SER A 222 -9.25 14.61 -10.06
C SER A 222 -8.78 15.74 -9.13
N LEU A 223 -8.19 15.40 -7.98
CA LEU A 223 -7.58 16.39 -7.08
C LEU A 223 -6.51 17.22 -7.79
N VAL A 224 -5.61 16.56 -8.53
CA VAL A 224 -4.56 17.24 -9.30
C VAL A 224 -5.16 18.12 -10.40
N LYS A 225 -6.22 17.69 -11.08
CA LYS A 225 -6.91 18.52 -12.08
C LYS A 225 -7.52 19.77 -11.45
N VAL A 226 -8.21 19.62 -10.32
CA VAL A 226 -8.88 20.72 -9.62
C VAL A 226 -7.86 21.69 -8.99
N SER A 227 -6.67 21.20 -8.60
CA SER A 227 -5.59 22.06 -8.08
C SER A 227 -5.17 23.18 -9.07
N GLY A 228 -5.42 23.01 -10.36
CA GLY A 228 -5.12 24.00 -11.40
C GLY A 228 -6.05 25.21 -11.43
N THR A 229 -7.17 25.17 -10.71
CA THR A 229 -8.22 26.20 -10.78
C THR A 229 -7.85 27.51 -10.07
N SER A 230 -7.20 27.43 -8.91
CA SER A 230 -6.78 28.60 -8.13
C SER A 230 -5.67 28.25 -7.15
N ARG A 231 -4.97 29.27 -6.62
CA ARG A 231 -3.97 29.07 -5.56
C ARG A 231 -4.57 28.44 -4.31
N LYS A 232 -5.81 28.81 -3.96
CA LYS A 232 -6.53 28.25 -2.81
C LYS A 232 -6.78 26.75 -3.00
N PHE A 233 -7.25 26.35 -4.17
CA PHE A 233 -7.45 24.93 -4.51
C PHE A 233 -6.12 24.15 -4.51
N TYR A 234 -5.05 24.72 -5.07
CA TYR A 234 -3.73 24.08 -5.03
C TYR A 234 -3.25 23.79 -3.60
N VAL A 235 -3.37 24.78 -2.71
CA VAL A 235 -3.01 24.66 -1.29
C VAL A 235 -3.89 23.62 -0.59
N ALA A 236 -5.21 23.68 -0.79
CA ALA A 236 -6.15 22.74 -0.20
C ALA A 236 -5.88 21.29 -0.65
N VAL A 237 -5.62 21.07 -1.95
CA VAL A 237 -5.23 19.75 -2.47
C VAL A 237 -3.93 19.26 -1.82
N CYS A 238 -2.92 20.12 -1.67
CA CYS A 238 -1.70 19.74 -0.96
C CYS A 238 -1.99 19.30 0.48
N ASN A 239 -2.89 19.98 1.19
CA ASN A 239 -3.27 19.66 2.56
C ASN A 239 -4.06 18.34 2.64
N VAL A 240 -5.01 18.09 1.73
CA VAL A 240 -5.76 16.82 1.63
C VAL A 240 -4.80 15.65 1.37
N LEU A 241 -3.85 15.79 0.44
CA LEU A 241 -2.85 14.76 0.18
C LEU A 241 -1.94 14.51 1.40
N ILE A 242 -1.51 15.56 2.09
CA ILE A 242 -0.74 15.43 3.35
C ILE A 242 -1.56 14.71 4.41
N SER A 243 -2.85 15.02 4.54
CA SER A 243 -3.75 14.36 5.49
C SER A 243 -3.89 12.87 5.18
N SER A 244 -4.08 12.54 3.89
CA SER A 244 -4.15 11.15 3.41
C SER A 244 -2.88 10.36 3.73
N ILE A 245 -1.70 10.95 3.50
CA ILE A 245 -0.41 10.34 3.85
C ILE A 245 -0.29 10.14 5.35
N ARG A 246 -0.66 11.13 6.17
CA ARG A 246 -0.63 11.02 7.63
C ARG A 246 -1.54 9.92 8.15
N HIS A 247 -2.71 9.76 7.54
CA HIS A 247 -3.62 8.68 7.88
C HIS A 247 -2.98 7.30 7.62
N GLN A 248 -2.37 7.11 6.45
CA GLN A 248 -1.65 5.86 6.15
C GLN A 248 -0.46 5.62 7.07
N ILE A 249 0.34 6.65 7.38
CA ILE A 249 1.43 6.56 8.37
C ILE A 249 0.88 6.12 9.73
N ALA A 250 -0.22 6.72 10.20
CA ALA A 250 -0.82 6.38 11.49
C ALA A 250 -1.34 4.94 11.52
N PHE A 251 -1.79 4.41 10.38
CA PHE A 251 -2.25 3.03 10.25
C PHE A 251 -1.09 2.02 10.15
N LEU A 252 0.01 2.37 9.46
CA LEU A 252 1.19 1.53 9.30
C LEU A 252 2.06 1.47 10.57
N LYS A 253 2.27 2.61 11.22
CA LYS A 253 3.21 2.78 12.35
C LYS A 253 3.05 1.73 13.47
N PRO A 254 1.83 1.36 13.91
CA PRO A 254 1.66 0.36 14.97
C PRO A 254 2.03 -1.08 14.56
N GLY A 255 2.19 -1.35 13.26
CA GLY A 255 2.59 -2.67 12.75
C GLY A 255 4.11 -2.85 12.63
N LEU A 256 4.89 -1.80 12.88
CA LEU A 256 6.34 -1.80 12.72
C LEU A 256 7.06 -1.98 14.07
N PRO A 257 8.29 -2.51 14.07
CA PRO A 257 9.06 -2.70 15.29
C PRO A 257 9.42 -1.36 15.94
N GLN A 258 9.30 -1.33 17.26
CA GLN A 258 9.49 -0.15 18.10
C GLN A 258 10.54 -0.39 19.18
N GLN A 259 11.23 0.68 19.55
CA GLN A 259 12.09 0.76 20.71
C GLN A 259 11.73 2.04 21.46
N ASN A 260 11.38 1.92 22.74
CA ASN A 260 10.95 3.06 23.57
C ASN A 260 9.78 3.86 22.94
N GLY A 261 8.82 3.18 22.32
CA GLY A 261 7.64 3.80 21.68
C GLY A 261 7.93 4.52 20.35
N GLN A 262 9.13 4.40 19.80
CA GLN A 262 9.50 4.95 18.50
C GLN A 262 9.84 3.83 17.52
N VAL A 263 9.46 4.01 16.25
CA VAL A 263 9.80 3.05 15.19
C VAL A 263 11.30 3.04 14.98
N VAL A 264 11.87 1.85 14.93
CA VAL A 264 13.29 1.61 14.74
C VAL A 264 13.65 1.76 13.26
N TRP A 265 14.76 2.44 12.97
CA TRP A 265 15.24 2.65 11.60
C TRP A 265 16.19 1.53 11.13
N GLU A 266 16.23 1.32 9.80
CA GLU A 266 16.79 0.20 9.01
C GLU A 266 17.81 -0.76 9.66
N THR A 267 18.86 -0.28 10.33
CA THR A 267 19.95 -1.16 10.79
C THR A 267 19.58 -2.08 11.95
N SER A 268 18.47 -1.80 12.63
CA SER A 268 18.09 -2.53 13.84
C SER A 268 16.77 -3.30 13.69
N VAL A 269 16.12 -3.26 12.53
CA VAL A 269 14.83 -3.94 12.28
C VAL A 269 14.91 -5.47 12.46
N ALA A 270 16.09 -6.05 12.23
CA ALA A 270 16.33 -7.48 12.38
C ALA A 270 16.47 -7.96 13.83
N ASP A 271 16.47 -7.04 14.80
CA ASP A 271 16.58 -7.40 16.21
C ASP A 271 15.28 -8.03 16.72
N GLU A 272 15.34 -9.31 17.07
CA GLU A 272 14.21 -10.11 17.58
C GLU A 272 13.71 -9.62 18.93
N SER A 273 14.53 -8.85 19.66
CA SER A 273 14.17 -8.29 20.97
C SER A 273 13.26 -7.06 20.90
N LEU A 274 13.07 -6.47 19.71
CA LEU A 274 12.27 -5.27 19.50
C LEU A 274 10.78 -5.49 19.79
N ASP A 275 10.13 -4.42 20.25
CA ASP A 275 8.70 -4.42 20.52
C ASP A 275 7.90 -4.34 19.21
N ARG A 276 7.24 -5.43 18.84
CA ARG A 276 6.36 -5.52 17.65
C ARG A 276 4.87 -5.52 18.03
N TRP A 277 4.55 -5.25 19.28
CA TRP A 277 3.25 -5.52 19.88
C TRP A 277 2.46 -4.25 20.18
N SER A 278 2.87 -3.07 19.71
CA SER A 278 2.29 -1.78 20.10
C SER A 278 0.76 -1.82 20.21
N ASP A 279 0.30 -1.83 21.47
CA ASP A 279 -1.08 -1.91 21.98
C ASP A 279 -1.84 -3.24 21.87
N LYS A 280 -1.37 -4.24 21.10
CA LYS A 280 -2.03 -5.55 20.96
C LYS A 280 -1.21 -6.67 21.59
N LEU A 281 -1.83 -7.45 22.48
CA LEU A 281 -1.23 -8.62 23.14
C LEU A 281 -0.56 -9.62 22.19
N GLU A 282 -1.00 -9.69 20.93
CA GLU A 282 -0.51 -10.66 19.94
C GLU A 282 0.20 -10.03 18.73
N GLY A 283 0.38 -8.70 18.68
CA GLY A 283 1.03 -8.02 17.55
C GLY A 283 0.20 -7.97 16.27
N VAL A 284 0.79 -7.47 15.18
CA VAL A 284 0.14 -7.37 13.86
C VAL A 284 0.54 -8.58 12.99
N PRO A 285 -0.40 -9.37 12.45
CA PRO A 285 -0.11 -10.46 11.52
C PRO A 285 0.61 -10.00 10.24
N TYR A 286 1.41 -10.89 9.64
CA TYR A 286 2.19 -10.59 8.43
C TYR A 286 1.34 -10.12 7.27
N HIS A 287 0.21 -10.78 7.00
CA HIS A 287 -0.67 -10.41 5.88
C HIS A 287 -1.25 -8.99 6.06
N GLU A 288 -1.55 -8.61 7.29
CA GLU A 288 -2.06 -7.29 7.63
C GLU A 288 -0.96 -6.23 7.55
N LEU A 289 0.27 -6.55 8.00
CA LEU A 289 1.43 -5.69 7.80
C LEU A 289 1.73 -5.51 6.30
N PHE A 290 1.74 -6.60 5.53
CA PHE A 290 1.95 -6.59 4.08
C PHE A 290 0.94 -5.67 3.40
N ARG A 291 -0.35 -5.82 3.71
CA ARG A 291 -1.43 -4.97 3.19
C ARG A 291 -1.20 -3.49 3.52
N ARG A 292 -0.91 -3.16 4.78
CA ARG A 292 -0.63 -1.77 5.22
C ARG A 292 0.50 -1.13 4.45
N VAL A 293 1.58 -1.88 4.25
CA VAL A 293 2.75 -1.42 3.49
C VAL A 293 2.35 -1.20 2.03
N SER A 294 1.73 -2.19 1.38
CA SER A 294 1.28 -2.08 -0.02
C SER A 294 0.34 -0.89 -0.24
N ASP A 295 -0.67 -0.72 0.62
CA ASP A 295 -1.63 0.38 0.54
C ASP A 295 -0.91 1.75 0.64
N THR A 296 0.12 1.83 1.50
CA THR A 296 0.95 3.04 1.65
C THR A 296 1.82 3.26 0.42
N GLU A 297 2.54 2.24 -0.07
CA GLU A 297 3.36 2.32 -1.29
C GLU A 297 2.55 2.78 -2.49
N ASP A 298 1.37 2.18 -2.69
CA ASP A 298 0.46 2.52 -3.78
C ASP A 298 -0.01 3.97 -3.70
N LEU A 299 -0.41 4.45 -2.50
CA LEU A 299 -0.79 5.84 -2.30
C LEU A 299 0.37 6.79 -2.67
N LEU A 300 1.57 6.54 -2.13
CA LEU A 300 2.73 7.38 -2.37
C LEU A 300 3.12 7.38 -3.86
N ALA A 301 3.09 6.22 -4.52
CA ALA A 301 3.36 6.07 -5.95
C ALA A 301 2.36 6.87 -6.78
N GLN A 302 1.07 6.82 -6.45
CA GLN A 302 0.04 7.61 -7.13
C GLN A 302 0.25 9.12 -6.93
N ILE A 303 0.54 9.57 -5.71
CA ILE A 303 0.84 10.99 -5.43
C ILE A 303 2.05 11.44 -6.24
N VAL A 304 3.15 10.69 -6.22
CA VAL A 304 4.35 11.03 -6.99
C VAL A 304 4.05 11.07 -8.49
N LYS A 305 3.35 10.07 -9.02
CA LYS A 305 2.97 10.00 -10.44
C LYS A 305 2.18 11.23 -10.87
N TRP A 306 1.14 11.59 -10.13
CA TRP A 306 0.23 12.65 -10.55
C TRP A 306 0.75 14.05 -10.26
N THR A 307 1.45 14.25 -9.14
CA THR A 307 2.01 15.58 -8.80
C THR A 307 3.20 15.98 -9.67
N ARG A 308 3.75 15.07 -10.50
CA ARG A 308 4.70 15.42 -11.58
C ARG A 308 4.08 16.38 -12.60
N HIS A 309 2.77 16.30 -12.84
CA HIS A 309 2.05 17.18 -13.78
C HIS A 309 1.98 18.63 -13.30
N TRP A 310 2.23 18.90 -12.02
CA TRP A 310 2.39 20.29 -11.53
C TRP A 310 3.69 20.94 -12.01
N SER A 311 4.65 20.15 -12.50
CA SER A 311 5.89 20.67 -13.07
C SER A 311 5.79 20.72 -14.60
N PRO A 312 5.89 21.90 -15.22
CA PRO A 312 5.83 22.05 -16.68
C PRO A 312 7.03 21.41 -17.39
N ARG A 313 8.10 21.09 -16.65
CA ARG A 313 9.27 20.37 -17.20
C ARG A 313 8.97 18.90 -17.52
N SER A 314 7.89 18.31 -17.01
CA SER A 314 7.57 16.89 -17.26
C SER A 314 6.92 16.64 -18.63
N ASN A 315 6.20 17.63 -19.19
CA ASN A 315 5.51 17.50 -20.47
C ASN A 315 6.44 17.49 -21.70
N LEU A 316 7.71 17.88 -21.55
CA LEU A 316 8.67 17.90 -22.66
C LEU A 316 9.15 16.48 -23.06
N ASN A 317 8.96 15.47 -22.21
CA ASN A 317 9.40 14.10 -22.48
C ASN A 317 8.26 13.15 -22.88
N SER A 318 6.97 13.48 -22.62
CA SER A 318 5.86 12.60 -23.03
C SER A 318 5.47 12.78 -24.51
N ILE A 319 5.75 13.93 -25.11
CA ILE A 319 5.41 14.23 -26.52
C ILE A 319 6.31 13.46 -27.49
N LYS A 320 7.50 12.99 -27.07
CA LYS A 320 8.42 12.25 -27.95
C LYS A 320 8.06 10.78 -28.18
N PHE A 321 7.06 10.23 -27.48
CA PHE A 321 6.64 8.84 -27.63
C PHE A 321 5.37 8.63 -28.48
N GLN A 322 4.76 9.70 -29.01
CA GLN A 322 3.54 9.59 -29.84
C GLN A 322 3.73 9.88 -31.33
N THR A 323 4.95 10.22 -31.79
CA THR A 323 5.20 10.57 -33.21
C THR A 323 5.93 9.50 -34.02
N ASN A 324 6.07 8.27 -33.52
CA ASN A 324 6.50 7.13 -34.35
C ASN A 324 5.35 6.12 -34.46
N LYS A 325 4.40 6.43 -35.34
CA LYS A 325 3.60 5.46 -36.08
C LYS A 325 3.88 5.69 -37.56
#